data_AF-A0A8S0H0P3-F1
#
_entry.id   AF-A0A8S0H0P3-F1
#
_cell.length_a   1.000
_cell.length_b   1.000
_cell.length_c   1.000
_cell.angle_alpha   90.00
_cell.angle_beta   90.00
_cell.angle_gamma   90.00
#
_symmetry.space_group_name_H-M   'P 1'
#
loop_
_entity.id
_entity.type
_entity.pdbx_description
1 polymer ?
#
loop_
_entity_poly.entity_id
_entity_poly.type
_entity_poly.pdbx_seq_one_letter_code
_entity_poly.pdbx_strand_id
1 'polypeptide(L)'
;MLGILGGHRDYWSPGPALPPGIQKNLARGKPLPPGIAKKLDSRLLGQLPRYEGYEWRQAGTDLILVAIASGVIYEVLNDVLN
;
A
#
# COMPACT_ATOMS: atom_id res chain seq x y z
N MET A 1 0.28 -6.76 19.86
CA MET A 1 -0.11 -6.52 18.46
C MET A 1 0.92 -5.60 17.83
N LEU A 2 1.54 -6.05 16.74
CA LEU A 2 2.50 -5.37 15.85
C LEU A 2 3.73 -4.68 16.49
N GLY A 3 4.70 -5.49 16.92
CA GLY A 3 6.08 -5.05 17.20
C GLY A 3 7.07 -5.30 16.04
N ILE A 4 6.58 -5.52 14.81
CA ILE A 4 7.44 -6.02 13.70
C ILE A 4 8.01 -4.88 12.82
N LEU A 5 7.57 -3.63 12.99
CA LEU A 5 7.96 -2.52 12.09
C LEU A 5 9.06 -1.59 12.64
N GLY A 6 9.45 -1.73 13.92
CA GLY A 6 10.35 -0.77 14.58
C GLY A 6 11.83 -0.84 14.20
N GLY A 7 12.30 -1.95 13.61
CA GLY A 7 13.72 -2.24 13.40
C GLY A 7 14.25 -2.11 11.96
N HIS A 8 13.40 -1.72 11.00
CA HIS A 8 13.69 -1.89 9.56
C HIS A 8 13.51 -0.60 8.74
N ARG A 9 13.82 0.57 9.32
CA ARG A 9 13.72 1.87 8.61
C ARG A 9 14.56 1.93 7.33
N ASP A 10 15.60 1.10 7.23
CA ASP A 10 16.44 1.02 6.03
C ASP A 10 15.82 0.18 4.90
N TYR A 11 14.75 -0.59 5.19
CA TYR A 11 14.01 -1.40 4.20
C TYR A 11 12.70 -0.75 3.75
N TRP A 12 12.36 0.38 4.36
CA TRP A 12 11.06 1.01 4.21
C TRP A 12 11.16 2.52 4.37
N SER A 13 11.04 3.25 3.26
CA SER A 13 10.93 4.70 3.28
C SER A 13 9.47 5.09 2.97
N PRO A 14 8.72 5.66 3.92
CA PRO A 14 7.44 6.27 3.58
C PRO A 14 7.67 7.33 2.51
N GLY A 15 6.98 7.18 1.37
CA GLY A 15 6.91 8.24 0.39
C GLY A 15 6.17 9.45 0.98
N PRO A 16 6.32 10.65 0.39
CA PRO A 16 5.54 11.79 0.81
C PRO A 16 4.05 11.44 0.79
N ALA A 17 3.33 11.90 1.82
CA ALA A 17 1.88 11.72 1.90
C ALA A 17 1.21 12.20 0.60
N LEU A 18 0.21 11.46 0.15
CA LEU A 18 -0.52 11.82 -1.06
C LEU A 18 -1.23 13.18 -0.89
N PRO A 19 -1.43 13.98 -1.94
CA PRO A 19 -2.24 15.20 -1.85
C PRO A 19 -3.68 14.88 -1.39
N PRO A 20 -4.36 15.76 -0.65
CA PRO A 20 -5.68 15.47 -0.06
C PRO A 20 -6.75 15.04 -1.07
N GLY A 21 -6.72 15.59 -2.29
CA GLY A 21 -7.65 15.21 -3.37
C GLY A 21 -7.39 13.80 -3.91
N ILE A 22 -6.14 13.33 -3.87
CA ILE A 22 -5.77 11.97 -4.28
C ILE A 22 -6.13 10.97 -3.17
N GLN A 23 -5.84 11.29 -1.91
CA GLN A 23 -6.21 10.45 -0.77
C GLN A 23 -7.72 10.15 -0.75
N LYS A 24 -8.56 11.17 -0.96
CA LYS A 24 -10.03 11.00 -1.03
C LYS A 24 -10.51 10.07 -2.14
N ASN A 25 -9.70 9.89 -3.19
CA ASN A 25 -10.02 9.01 -4.30
C ASN A 25 -9.48 7.59 -4.13
N LEU A 26 -8.61 7.35 -3.15
CA LEU A 26 -8.12 6.04 -2.77
C LEU A 26 -9.17 5.33 -1.93
N ALA A 27 -10.15 4.72 -2.59
CA ALA A 27 -11.27 4.06 -1.93
C ALA A 27 -11.52 2.67 -2.51
N ARG A 28 -11.98 1.76 -1.65
CA ARG A 28 -12.39 0.40 -2.03
C ARG A 28 -13.39 0.40 -3.19
N GLY A 29 -13.22 -0.54 -4.11
CA GLY A 29 -14.05 -0.70 -5.30
C GLY A 29 -13.74 0.27 -6.43
N LYS A 30 -12.91 1.30 -6.20
CA LYS A 30 -12.43 2.20 -7.26
C LYS A 30 -11.15 1.67 -7.90
N PRO A 31 -10.90 1.99 -9.19
CA PRO A 31 -9.60 1.77 -9.80
C PRO A 31 -8.50 2.57 -9.08
N LEU A 32 -7.34 1.96 -8.91
CA LEU A 32 -6.13 2.64 -8.44
C LEU A 32 -5.71 3.73 -9.46
N PRO A 33 -5.58 5.00 -9.05
CA PRO A 33 -5.05 6.03 -9.94
C PRO A 33 -3.64 5.67 -10.46
N PRO A 34 -3.33 5.94 -11.73
CA PRO A 34 -2.02 5.64 -12.28
C PRO A 34 -0.92 6.49 -11.62
N GLY A 35 0.27 5.91 -11.45
CA GLY A 35 1.47 6.63 -11.02
C GLY A 35 1.59 6.96 -9.53
N ILE A 36 0.55 6.72 -8.72
CA ILE A 36 0.58 7.06 -7.28
C ILE A 36 1.09 5.94 -6.39
N ALA A 37 1.05 4.69 -6.89
CA ALA A 37 1.40 3.51 -6.11
C ALA A 37 2.65 2.82 -6.63
N LYS A 38 3.48 2.37 -5.70
CA LYS A 38 4.75 1.70 -5.96
C LYS A 38 4.71 0.26 -5.45
N LYS A 39 5.48 -0.60 -6.11
CA LYS A 39 5.72 -1.96 -5.61
C LYS A 39 6.49 -1.87 -4.30
N LEU A 40 6.15 -2.78 -3.39
CA LEU A 40 6.82 -2.91 -2.12
C LEU A 40 8.13 -3.68 -2.26
N ASP A 41 9.07 -3.43 -1.35
CA ASP A 41 10.24 -4.28 -1.20
C ASP A 41 9.81 -5.71 -0.85
N SER A 42 10.45 -6.69 -1.50
CA SER A 42 10.16 -8.12 -1.32
C SER A 42 10.23 -8.60 0.14
N ARG A 43 11.08 -7.98 0.97
CA ARG A 43 11.20 -8.30 2.39
C ARG A 43 9.93 -7.93 3.16
N LEU A 44 9.32 -6.77 2.87
CA LEU A 44 8.04 -6.41 3.50
C LEU A 44 6.90 -7.24 2.91
N LEU A 45 6.88 -7.48 1.60
CA LEU A 45 5.88 -8.37 1.00
C LEU A 45 5.87 -9.76 1.65
N GLY A 46 7.03 -10.25 2.12
CA GLY A 46 7.14 -11.51 2.85
C GLY A 46 6.44 -11.52 4.22
N GLN A 47 6.15 -10.35 4.80
CA GLN A 47 5.48 -10.22 6.09
C GLN A 47 3.98 -9.95 6.00
N LEU A 48 3.47 -9.64 4.80
CA LEU A 48 2.07 -9.35 4.58
C LEU A 48 1.28 -10.62 4.19
N PRO A 49 -0.02 -10.71 4.53
CA PRO A 49 -0.87 -11.77 4.05
C PRO A 49 -0.90 -11.82 2.52
N ARG A 50 -0.93 -13.03 1.95
CA ARG A 50 -1.02 -13.24 0.50
C ARG A 50 -2.45 -13.61 0.12
N TYR A 51 -2.96 -12.94 -0.92
CA TYR A 51 -4.26 -13.22 -1.51
C TYR A 51 -4.06 -13.49 -3.00
N GLU A 52 -4.54 -14.64 -3.48
CA GLU A 52 -4.43 -15.00 -4.89
C GLU A 52 -5.15 -13.97 -5.77
N GLY A 53 -4.49 -13.50 -6.83
CA GLY A 53 -5.04 -12.49 -7.73
C GLY A 53 -4.93 -11.04 -7.24
N TYR A 54 -4.29 -10.80 -6.09
CA TYR A 54 -4.08 -9.47 -5.54
C TYR A 54 -2.60 -9.18 -5.27
N GLU A 55 -2.25 -7.91 -5.23
CA GLU A 55 -0.93 -7.43 -4.83
C GLU A 55 -1.01 -6.27 -3.85
N TRP A 56 -0.08 -6.25 -2.91
CA TRP A 56 0.13 -5.11 -2.01
C TRP A 56 1.00 -4.06 -2.69
N ARG A 57 0.58 -2.78 -2.59
CA ARG A 57 1.34 -1.62 -3.07
C ARG A 57 1.36 -0.51 -2.02
N GLN A 58 2.38 0.32 -2.06
CA GLN A 58 2.49 1.54 -1.25
C GLN A 58 1.96 2.72 -2.04
N ALA A 59 1.14 3.57 -1.41
CA ALA A 59 0.74 4.86 -1.95
C ALA A 59 0.97 5.94 -0.89
N GLY A 60 2.06 6.71 -1.02
CA GLY A 60 2.50 7.63 0.04
C GLY A 60 2.80 6.89 1.35
N THR A 61 2.03 7.19 2.39
CA THR A 61 2.07 6.56 3.73
C THR A 61 1.05 5.42 3.91
N ASP A 62 0.30 5.10 2.86
CA ASP A 62 -0.74 4.08 2.89
C ASP A 62 -0.29 2.78 2.23
N LEU A 63 -0.88 1.68 2.66
CA LEU A 63 -0.72 0.35 2.08
C LEU A 63 -2.05 -0.09 1.45
N ILE A 64 -2.02 -0.45 0.17
CA ILE A 64 -3.22 -0.82 -0.59
C ILE A 64 -3.14 -2.23 -1.14
N LEU A 65 -4.24 -2.97 -1.05
CA LEU A 65 -4.41 -4.26 -1.73
C LEU A 65 -5.19 -4.04 -3.02
N VAL A 66 -4.64 -4.48 -4.14
CA VAL A 66 -5.17 -4.21 -5.48
C VAL A 66 -5.35 -5.51 -6.25
N ALA A 67 -6.47 -5.69 -6.93
CA ALA A 67 -6.69 -6.82 -7.82
C ALA A 67 -5.81 -6.69 -9.07
N ILE A 68 -5.00 -7.69 -9.36
CA ILE A 68 -4.00 -7.65 -10.45
C ILE A 68 -4.66 -7.50 -11.81
N ALA A 69 -5.76 -8.21 -12.05
CA ALA A 69 -6.44 -8.24 -13.34
C ALA A 69 -7.15 -6.92 -13.69
N SER A 70 -7.69 -6.21 -12.69
CA SER A 70 -8.56 -5.04 -12.90
C SER A 70 -7.96 -3.72 -12.40
N GLY A 71 -6.91 -3.76 -11.58
CA GLY A 71 -6.38 -2.59 -10.91
C GLY A 71 -7.32 -2.00 -9.85
N VAL A 72 -8.39 -2.72 -9.47
CA VAL A 72 -9.37 -2.25 -8.48
C VAL A 72 -8.83 -2.40 -7.07
N ILE A 73 -9.01 -1.35 -6.26
CA ILE A 73 -8.63 -1.32 -4.86
C ILE A 73 -9.59 -2.21 -4.07
N TYR A 74 -9.04 -3.22 -3.41
CA TYR A 74 -9.77 -4.07 -2.47
C TYR A 74 -9.71 -3.52 -1.05
N GLU A 75 -8.54 -3.07 -0.62
CA GLU A 75 -8.31 -2.60 0.74
C GLU A 75 -7.34 -1.43 0.77
N VAL A 76 -7.56 -0.53 1.74
CA VAL A 76 -6.69 0.60 2.05
C VAL A 76 -6.42 0.56 3.54
N LEU A 77 -5.15 0.43 3.90
CA LEU A 77 -4.66 0.56 5.26
C LEU A 77 -3.95 1.91 5.35
N ASN A 78 -4.59 2.85 6.04
CA ASN A 78 -4.11 4.22 6.11
C ASN A 78 -3.00 4.37 7.14
N ASP A 79 -2.01 5.19 6.82
CA ASP A 79 -0.96 5.66 7.74
C ASP A 79 -0.17 4.53 8.44
N VAL A 80 -0.10 3.36 7.81
CA VAL A 80 0.64 2.20 8.36
C VAL A 80 2.15 2.47 8.39
N LEU A 81 2.60 3.48 7.64
CA LEU A 81 4.00 3.72 7.33
C LEU A 81 4.57 4.96 8.03
N ASN A 82 3.82 5.56 8.95
CA ASN A 82 4.22 6.72 9.74
C ASN A 82 5.05 6.32 10.97
#